data_AF-M9R9R1-F1
#
_entry.id   AF-M9R9R1-F1
#
_cell.length_a   1.000
_cell.length_b   1.000
_cell.length_c   1.000
_cell.angle_alpha   90.00
_cell.angle_beta   90.00
_cell.angle_gamma   90.00
#
_symmetry.space_group_name_H-M   'P 1'
#
loop_
_entity.id
_entity.type
_entity.pdbx_description
1 polymer ?
#
loop_
_entity_poly.entity_id
_entity_poly.type
_entity_poly.pdbx_seq_one_letter_code
_entity_poly.pdbx_strand_id
1 'polypeptide(L)'
;MWGLFGVAVTEFLLGLTSSVQLWAGDIVPIAYPIGWPKLNSLVGIVHSIEFCAISALAVAHARFHIWRHTKLRDNALRIMAPMAFHR
;
A
#
# COMPACT_ATOMS: atom_id res chain seq x y z
N MET A 1 10.83 -1.10 -2.82
CA MET A 1 10.33 0.28 -3.00
C MET A 1 9.43 0.41 -4.22
N TRP A 2 9.83 -0.10 -5.39
CA TRP A 2 9.02 -0.04 -6.63
C TRP A 2 7.57 -0.56 -6.50
N GLY A 3 7.30 -1.59 -5.69
CA GLY A 3 5.93 -2.08 -5.47
C GLY A 3 4.99 -1.03 -4.87
N LEU A 4 5.42 -0.30 -3.83
CA LEU A 4 4.61 0.76 -3.22
C LEU A 4 4.37 1.94 -4.18
N PHE A 5 5.35 2.22 -5.04
CA PHE A 5 5.21 3.22 -6.09
C PHE A 5 4.17 2.81 -7.15
N GLY A 6 4.14 1.52 -7.53
CA GLY A 6 3.13 0.98 -8.44
C GLY A 6 1.70 1.19 -7.91
N VAL A 7 1.45 0.86 -6.64
CA VAL A 7 0.15 1.06 -5.97
C VAL A 7 -0.29 2.53 -6.02
N ALA A 8 0.61 3.47 -5.73
CA ALA A 8 0.29 4.90 -5.77
C ALA A 8 -0.02 5.39 -7.19
N VAL A 9 0.69 4.89 -8.21
CA VAL A 9 0.42 5.22 -9.61
C VAL A 9 -0.93 4.67 -10.06
N THR A 10 -1.25 3.41 -9.72
CA THR A 10 -2.53 2.81 -10.08
C THR A 10 -3.70 3.43 -9.32
N GLU A 11 -3.49 3.94 -8.10
CA GLU A 11 -4.47 4.74 -7.36
C GLU A 11 -4.75 6.09 -8.04
N PHE A 12 -3.69 6.79 -8.48
CA PHE A 12 -3.85 8.01 -9.27
C PHE A 12 -4.64 7.75 -10.56
N LEU A 13 -4.31 6.67 -11.27
CA LEU A 13 -5.02 6.27 -12.49
C LEU A 13 -6.49 5.89 -12.22
N LEU A 14 -6.79 5.29 -11.06
CA LEU A 14 -8.18 5.05 -10.63
C LEU A 14 -8.94 6.37 -10.49
N GLY A 15 -8.36 7.36 -9.80
CA GLY A 15 -8.93 8.71 -9.71
C GLY A 15 -9.15 9.36 -11.08
N LEU A 16 -8.14 9.28 -11.95
CA LEU A 16 -8.14 9.92 -13.26
C LEU A 16 -9.18 9.31 -14.22
N THR A 17 -9.33 7.99 -14.17
CA THR A 17 -10.23 7.25 -15.07
C THR A 17 -11.65 7.12 -14.54
N SER A 18 -11.88 7.50 -13.27
CA SER A 18 -13.17 7.43 -12.60
C SER A 18 -14.24 8.24 -13.33
N SER A 19 -15.50 7.81 -13.18
CA SER A 19 -16.69 8.57 -13.59
C SER A 19 -17.12 9.63 -12.58
N VAL A 20 -16.57 9.57 -11.36
CA VAL A 20 -16.88 10.46 -10.25
C VAL A 20 -15.60 10.99 -9.62
N GLN A 21 -15.66 12.16 -9.00
CA GLN A 21 -14.52 12.70 -8.26
C GLN A 21 -14.23 11.83 -7.04
N LEU A 22 -13.06 11.20 -7.02
CA LEU A 22 -12.56 10.47 -5.86
C LEU A 22 -11.72 11.39 -4.96
N TRP A 23 -11.85 11.20 -3.65
CA TRP A 23 -11.20 12.00 -2.61
C TRP A 23 -10.29 11.13 -1.76
N ALA A 24 -9.08 11.62 -1.49
CA ALA A 24 -8.16 11.04 -0.53
C ALA A 24 -8.44 11.65 0.85
N GLY A 25 -8.92 10.80 1.77
CA GLY A 25 -9.23 11.19 3.15
C GLY A 25 -10.22 12.36 3.26
N ASP A 26 -11.11 12.52 2.27
CA ASP A 26 -12.08 13.63 2.15
C ASP A 26 -11.48 15.04 2.14
N ILE A 27 -10.15 15.17 1.99
CA ILE A 27 -9.45 16.45 2.09
C ILE A 27 -8.91 16.90 0.72
N VAL A 28 -8.38 15.99 -0.08
CA VAL A 28 -7.80 16.33 -1.40
C VAL A 28 -8.32 15.42 -2.51
N PRO A 29 -8.62 15.96 -3.71
CA PRO A 29 -8.99 15.15 -4.86
C PRO A 29 -7.79 14.32 -5.33
N ILE A 30 -8.02 13.03 -5.62
CA ILE A 30 -6.95 12.13 -6.10
C ILE A 30 -6.46 12.55 -7.51
N ALA A 31 -7.42 12.78 -8.40
CA ALA A 31 -7.20 13.28 -9.75
C ALA A 31 -8.53 13.81 -10.31
N TYR A 32 -8.47 14.60 -11.38
CA TYR A 32 -9.68 15.07 -12.07
C TYR A 32 -10.26 13.95 -12.95
N PRO A 33 -11.54 13.56 -12.80
CA PRO A 33 -12.12 12.42 -13.50
C PRO A 33 -12.33 12.69 -15.00
N ILE A 34 -11.82 11.80 -15.85
CA ILE A 34 -11.99 11.82 -17.31
C ILE A 34 -13.21 10.98 -17.75
N GLY A 35 -13.73 10.11 -16.88
CA GLY A 35 -14.95 9.33 -17.15
C GLY A 35 -14.75 8.16 -18.12
N TRP A 36 -13.67 7.38 -17.96
CA TRP A 36 -13.35 6.23 -18.81
C TRP A 36 -13.61 4.91 -18.08
N PRO A 37 -14.87 4.42 -18.01
CA PRO A 37 -15.27 3.31 -17.14
C PRO A 37 -14.57 1.98 -17.47
N LYS A 38 -14.28 1.71 -18.76
CA LYS A 38 -13.56 0.49 -19.16
C LYS A 38 -12.11 0.51 -18.67
N LEU A 39 -11.43 1.64 -18.79
CA LEU A 39 -10.06 1.78 -18.31
C LEU A 39 -10.01 1.78 -16.78
N ASN A 40 -10.99 2.40 -16.14
CA ASN A 40 -11.13 2.38 -14.68
C ASN A 40 -11.29 0.95 -14.14
N SER A 41 -12.12 0.13 -14.79
CA SER A 41 -12.27 -1.29 -14.45
C SER A 41 -10.95 -2.06 -14.57
N LEU A 42 -10.20 -1.87 -15.66
CA LEU A 42 -8.89 -2.49 -15.86
C LEU A 42 -7.87 -2.07 -14.80
N VAL A 43 -7.74 -0.76 -14.57
CA VAL A 43 -6.82 -0.22 -13.55
C VAL A 43 -7.22 -0.70 -12.17
N GLY A 44 -8.52 -0.81 -11.87
CA GLY A 44 -9.01 -1.35 -10.60
C GLY A 44 -8.62 -2.81 -10.36
N ILE A 45 -8.65 -3.65 -11.38
CA ILE A 45 -8.16 -5.04 -11.28
C ILE A 45 -6.66 -5.05 -10.97
N VAL A 46 -5.87 -4.28 -11.72
CA VAL A 46 -4.41 -4.19 -11.52
C VAL A 46 -4.10 -3.68 -10.12
N HIS A 47 -4.67 -2.56 -9.72
CA HIS A 47 -4.49 -1.96 -8.40
C HIS A 47 -4.85 -2.93 -7.27
N SER A 48 -5.97 -3.66 -7.41
CA SER A 48 -6.40 -4.65 -6.42
C SER A 48 -5.39 -5.79 -6.26
N ILE A 49 -4.86 -6.32 -7.36
CA ILE A 49 -3.84 -7.37 -7.35
C ILE A 49 -2.54 -6.85 -6.70
N GLU A 50 -2.08 -5.67 -7.10
CA GLU A 50 -0.88 -5.03 -6.55
C GLU A 50 -1.01 -4.82 -5.04
N PHE A 51 -2.14 -4.24 -4.60
CA PHE A 51 -2.42 -3.98 -3.19
C PHE A 51 -2.45 -5.27 -2.38
N CYS A 52 -3.13 -6.32 -2.87
CA CYS A 52 -3.20 -7.60 -2.18
C CYS A 52 -1.82 -8.27 -2.07
N ALA A 53 -1.04 -8.25 -3.15
CA ALA A 53 0.30 -8.83 -3.16
C ALA A 53 1.24 -8.13 -2.18
N ILE A 54 1.24 -6.79 -2.18
CA ILE A 54 2.09 -6.01 -1.27
C ILE A 54 1.63 -6.11 0.17
N SER A 55 0.31 -6.16 0.41
CA SER A 55 -0.23 -6.37 1.75
C SER A 55 0.19 -7.73 2.32
N ALA A 56 0.11 -8.79 1.52
CA ALA A 56 0.58 -10.12 1.92
C ALA A 56 2.09 -10.12 2.21
N LEU A 57 2.88 -9.46 1.37
CA LEU A 57 4.33 -9.34 1.57
C LEU A 57 4.68 -8.54 2.82
N ALA A 58 3.98 -7.44 3.08
CA ALA A 58 4.17 -6.61 4.27
C ALA A 58 3.86 -7.40 5.55
N VAL A 59 2.76 -8.17 5.56
CA VAL A 59 2.41 -9.06 6.69
C VAL A 59 3.46 -10.15 6.87
N ALA A 60 3.91 -10.79 5.78
CA ALA A 60 4.95 -11.80 5.85
C ALA A 60 6.28 -11.22 6.37
N HIS A 61 6.66 -10.04 5.90
CA HIS A 61 7.85 -9.32 6.32
C HIS A 61 7.79 -8.94 7.81
N ALA A 62 6.68 -8.36 8.26
CA ALA A 62 6.48 -8.03 9.67
C ALA A 62 6.52 -9.28 10.56
N ARG A 63 5.83 -10.36 10.16
CA ARG A 63 5.87 -11.66 10.86
C ARG A 63 7.27 -12.24 10.92
N PHE A 64 8.03 -12.17 9.83
CA PHE A 64 9.42 -12.64 9.79
C PHE A 64 10.26 -11.91 10.84
N HIS A 65 10.19 -10.58 10.89
CA HIS A 65 10.93 -9.79 11.87
C HIS A 65 10.49 -10.07 13.31
N ILE A 66 9.18 -10.21 13.56
CA ILE A 66 8.65 -10.56 14.90
C ILE A 66 9.12 -11.95 15.34
N TRP A 67 9.04 -12.94 14.45
CA TRP A 67 9.51 -14.30 14.73
C TRP A 67 11.01 -14.32 15.04
N ARG A 68 11.82 -13.59 14.25
CA ARG A 68 13.25 -13.43 14.48
C ARG A 68 13.53 -12.86 15.86
N HIS A 69 12.85 -11.76 16.19
CA HIS A 69 13.03 -11.09 17.47
C HIS A 69 12.60 -11.96 18.66
N THR A 70 11.50 -12.69 18.57
CA THR A 70 10.98 -13.51 19.67
C THR A 70 11.71 -14.84 19.83
N LYS A 71 12.09 -15.50 18.73
CA LYS A 71 12.71 -16.84 18.75
C LYS A 71 14.24 -16.80 18.76
N LEU A 72 14.85 -15.94 17.95
CA LEU A 72 16.31 -15.81 17.85
C LEU A 72 16.86 -14.71 18.77
N ARG A 73 15.98 -13.89 19.37
CA ARG A 73 16.34 -12.81 20.31
C ARG A 73 17.33 -11.80 19.74
N ASP A 74 17.28 -11.57 18.43
CA ASP A 74 18.12 -10.57 17.80
C ASP A 74 17.58 -9.15 17.98
N ASN A 75 18.46 -8.15 17.82
CA ASN A 75 18.15 -6.74 18.08
C ASN A 75 17.72 -5.95 16.83
N ALA A 76 17.53 -6.56 15.65
CA ALA A 76 17.25 -5.75 14.45
C ALA A 76 15.91 -5.01 14.53
N LEU A 77 14.92 -5.60 15.20
CA LEU A 77 13.63 -4.92 15.41
C LEU A 77 13.78 -3.68 16.30
N ARG A 78 14.73 -3.68 17.25
CA ARG A 78 15.04 -2.51 18.10
C ARG A 78 15.74 -1.38 17.34
N ILE A 79 16.42 -1.66 16.23
CA ILE A 79 17.00 -0.61 15.39
C ILE A 79 15.90 0.15 14.64
N MET A 80 14.82 -0.54 14.27
CA MET A 80 13.73 0.02 13.46
C MET A 80 12.54 0.52 14.29
N ALA A 81 12.32 -0.05 15.47
CA ALA A 81 11.21 0.32 16.35
C ALA A 81 11.58 1.49 17.28
N PRO A 82 10.62 2.36 17.63
CA PRO A 82 10.82 3.41 18.63
C PRO A 82 11.32 2.85 19.95
N MET A 83 12.17 3.61 20.67
CA MET A 83 12.76 3.19 21.96
C MET A 83 11.73 2.73 23.00
N ALA A 84 10.49 3.25 22.95
CA ALA A 84 9.40 2.83 23.81
C ALA A 84 9.08 1.32 23.71
N PHE A 85 9.36 0.70 22.56
CA PHE A 85 9.08 -0.71 22.29
C PHE A 85 10.28 -1.64 22.50
N HIS A 86 11.36 -1.18 23.14
CA HIS A 86 12.57 -1.98 23.35
C HIS A 86 12.55 -2.84 24.62
N ARG A 87 11.48 -2.78 25.41
CA ARG A 87 11.36 -3.58 26.65
C ARG A 87 11.29 -5.08 26.37
#